data_AF-A0A5D2QEB1-F1
#
_entry.id   AF-A0A5D2QEB1-F1
#
_cell.length_a   1.000
_cell.length_b   1.000
_cell.length_c   1.000
_cell.angle_alpha   90.00
_cell.angle_beta   90.00
_cell.angle_gamma   90.00
#
_symmetry.space_group_name_H-M   'P 1'
#
loop_
_entity.id
_entity.type
_entity.pdbx_description
1 polymer ?
#
loop_
_entity_poly.entity_id
_entity_poly.type
_entity_poly.pdbx_seq_one_letter_code
_entity_poly.pdbx_strand_id
1 'polypeptide(L)'
;MHHHLTVMVMARNHGIPVVVAGHHFGNASGMAPRSHIAVYKALYKSFGGFAADVVAGIDQAAQDGVDIISLSITPNRRPPGIATFFNPIDMALLSAVKAGMFVVQAAGNTGPSPKSMSSFSPWIFTVGAASHDRAYANSIILGNNVTIPGVGLAPGTDTDQMYTLISAVHALCNETILANDMYVGECQDSSNFNEELIQGNLLICSYSIQFVLGLSTIKQALETAKNLSAAGVVFYMDPYVIGFQLNPTPLEIPGIIIPSPDDSKILLQYYNSSLERDGLSRKIVRFGAVASISGGLKANYSITAPKVMYYSARGPDPEDSSLDDADIMKPNLVAPGNLIWAAWSSLGTDSVEFQGESFAMMSGTSMAAPHIAGLAALIKQKFPHFSPAAIASALSTTASLYDKSGGPIMAQRAYANPDVNQSPATPFDMGSGFVNATAALDPGLILDSTYEDYMSFLCGINGSGPVVLNYTGQNCWVYNSTIGSADLNLPSITISRLQQSKTVERTVTNIAGNETYKVGWSAPYGVSVKVTPTRFFIGTGEKQILTIMFNATMNNSVASFGRIGLFGDQGHKLNIPLSVILKFS
;
A
#
# COMPACT_ATOMS: atom_id res chain seq x y z
N MET A 1 3.14 -4.67 17.21
CA MET A 1 1.84 -3.99 17.07
C MET A 1 1.24 -4.13 15.69
N HIS A 2 2.07 -4.25 14.65
CA HIS A 2 1.66 -4.48 13.25
C HIS A 2 0.51 -5.47 13.05
N HIS A 3 0.50 -6.58 13.79
CA HIS A 3 -0.53 -7.61 13.69
C HIS A 3 -1.95 -7.15 14.13
N HIS A 4 -2.07 -6.29 15.16
CA HIS A 4 -3.38 -5.78 15.58
C HIS A 4 -4.02 -4.90 14.50
N LEU A 5 -3.18 -4.14 13.78
CA LEU A 5 -3.61 -3.30 12.67
C LEU A 5 -4.16 -4.14 11.52
N THR A 6 -3.45 -5.20 11.13
CA THR A 6 -3.84 -6.05 9.99
C THR A 6 -5.09 -6.87 10.29
N VAL A 7 -5.21 -7.41 11.51
CA VAL A 7 -6.41 -8.13 11.95
C VAL A 7 -7.65 -7.23 11.89
N MET A 8 -7.51 -5.96 12.30
CA MET A 8 -8.64 -5.04 12.31
C MET A 8 -9.19 -4.76 10.91
N VAL A 9 -8.29 -4.50 9.96
CA VAL A 9 -8.65 -4.23 8.56
C VAL A 9 -9.41 -5.41 7.95
N MET A 10 -9.03 -6.63 8.31
CA MET A 10 -9.65 -7.84 7.79
C MET A 10 -11.02 -8.12 8.44
N ALA A 11 -11.11 -8.10 9.77
CA ALA A 11 -12.16 -8.85 10.48
C ALA A 11 -12.76 -8.16 11.72
N ARG A 12 -12.49 -6.88 11.96
CA ARG A 12 -13.06 -6.21 13.14
C ARG A 12 -14.58 -6.09 13.08
N ASN A 13 -15.21 -6.24 14.25
CA ASN A 13 -16.60 -5.88 14.51
C ASN A 13 -16.99 -4.53 13.89
N HIS A 14 -18.27 -4.46 13.52
CA HIS A 14 -18.84 -3.35 12.80
C HIS A 14 -19.02 -2.11 13.67
N GLY A 15 -18.75 -0.94 13.09
CA GLY A 15 -19.20 0.35 13.63
C GLY A 15 -18.44 0.86 14.86
N ILE A 16 -17.19 0.46 15.06
CA ILE A 16 -16.43 0.88 16.24
C ILE A 16 -15.90 2.31 16.06
N PRO A 17 -16.18 3.25 16.97
CA PRO A 17 -15.71 4.64 16.85
C PRO A 17 -14.19 4.71 16.87
N VAL A 18 -13.63 5.47 15.93
CA VAL A 18 -12.20 5.80 15.86
C VAL A 18 -12.00 7.09 16.64
N VAL A 19 -11.47 6.96 17.85
CA VAL A 19 -11.14 8.11 18.72
C VAL A 19 -9.63 8.11 18.94
N VAL A 20 -8.97 9.22 18.60
CA VAL A 20 -7.53 9.41 18.73
C VAL A 20 -7.26 10.85 19.15
N ALA A 21 -6.36 11.07 20.12
CA ALA A 21 -6.11 12.37 20.73
C ALA A 21 -7.38 13.08 21.21
N GLY A 22 -8.38 12.31 21.68
CA GLY A 22 -9.69 12.83 22.11
C GLY A 22 -10.65 13.23 20.98
N HIS A 23 -10.28 13.03 19.71
CA HIS A 23 -11.08 13.43 18.55
C HIS A 23 -11.67 12.23 17.80
N HIS A 24 -12.88 12.39 17.28
CA HIS A 24 -13.59 11.34 16.52
C HIS A 24 -13.32 11.47 15.02
N PHE A 25 -12.90 10.36 14.39
CA PHE A 25 -12.55 10.28 12.96
C PHE A 25 -13.49 9.36 12.16
N GLY A 26 -14.69 9.12 12.68
CA GLY A 26 -15.67 8.20 12.10
C GLY A 26 -15.68 6.84 12.78
N ASN A 27 -16.34 5.86 12.15
CA ASN A 27 -16.45 4.50 12.66
C ASN A 27 -15.72 3.54 11.71
N ALA A 28 -15.00 2.57 12.28
CA ALA A 28 -14.26 1.57 11.54
C ALA A 28 -14.87 0.17 11.67
N SER A 29 -14.82 -0.59 10.58
CA SER A 29 -15.20 -2.00 10.50
C SER A 29 -14.15 -2.74 9.69
N GLY A 30 -13.93 -4.02 9.98
CA GLY A 30 -13.14 -4.87 9.08
C GLY A 30 -13.89 -5.13 7.78
N MET A 31 -13.19 -5.64 6.76
CA MET A 31 -13.83 -6.01 5.49
C MET A 31 -14.83 -7.16 5.66
N ALA A 32 -14.56 -8.10 6.58
CA ALA A 32 -15.47 -9.17 7.00
C ALA A 32 -15.71 -9.13 8.53
N PRO A 33 -16.58 -8.23 9.05
CA PRO A 33 -16.69 -7.97 10.49
C PRO A 33 -17.12 -9.12 11.40
N ARG A 34 -17.55 -10.25 10.83
CA ARG A 34 -18.06 -11.42 11.57
C ARG A 34 -17.19 -12.66 11.36
N SER A 35 -16.06 -12.55 10.66
CA SER A 35 -15.16 -13.69 10.52
C SER A 35 -14.43 -13.96 11.84
N HIS A 36 -14.12 -15.24 12.07
CA HIS A 36 -13.25 -15.63 13.18
C HIS A 36 -11.80 -15.29 12.85
N ILE A 37 -11.02 -14.93 13.88
CA ILE A 37 -9.60 -14.59 13.76
C ILE A 37 -8.81 -15.60 14.58
N ALA A 38 -7.83 -16.25 13.93
CA ALA A 38 -6.78 -17.01 14.59
C ALA A 38 -5.45 -16.28 14.44
N VAL A 39 -4.71 -16.14 15.54
CA VAL A 39 -3.47 -15.33 15.61
C VAL A 39 -2.27 -16.23 15.81
N TYR A 40 -1.36 -16.25 14.82
CA TYR A 40 -0.10 -16.98 14.87
C TYR A 40 1.06 -15.98 14.90
N LYS A 41 1.64 -15.76 16.07
CA LYS A 41 2.73 -14.79 16.26
C LYS A 41 4.08 -15.42 15.89
N ALA A 42 4.60 -15.05 14.71
CA ALA A 42 5.93 -15.46 14.26
C ALA A 42 7.00 -14.36 14.36
N LEU A 43 6.61 -13.12 14.66
CA LEU A 43 7.52 -11.96 14.70
C LEU A 43 7.65 -11.30 16.07
N TYR A 44 8.85 -10.80 16.37
CA TYR A 44 9.27 -10.21 17.63
C TYR A 44 10.10 -8.93 17.42
N LYS A 45 9.89 -7.91 18.24
CA LYS A 45 10.52 -6.57 18.09
C LYS A 45 12.05 -6.62 18.06
N SER A 46 12.66 -7.48 18.88
CA SER A 46 14.11 -7.52 19.08
C SER A 46 14.90 -8.16 17.93
N PHE A 47 14.30 -9.09 17.18
CA PHE A 47 15.02 -9.86 16.14
C PHE A 47 14.23 -10.06 14.84
N GLY A 48 13.03 -9.48 14.72
CA GLY A 48 12.16 -9.67 13.57
C GLY A 48 11.41 -11.00 13.66
N GLY A 49 12.09 -12.12 13.46
CA GLY A 49 11.54 -13.48 13.45
C GLY A 49 12.35 -14.40 12.52
N PHE A 50 12.23 -15.71 12.67
CA PHE A 50 12.89 -16.67 11.78
C PHE A 50 11.92 -17.28 10.77
N ALA A 51 12.44 -17.74 9.62
CA ALA A 51 11.64 -18.45 8.63
C ALA A 51 10.96 -19.69 9.25
N ALA A 52 11.64 -20.39 10.17
CA ALA A 52 11.09 -21.53 10.89
C ALA A 52 9.85 -21.16 11.73
N ASP A 53 9.84 -20.00 12.40
CA ASP A 53 8.69 -19.53 13.19
C ASP A 53 7.48 -19.25 12.29
N VAL A 54 7.73 -18.68 11.11
CA VAL A 54 6.69 -18.40 10.11
C VAL A 54 6.11 -19.69 9.55
N VAL A 55 6.97 -20.64 9.19
CA VAL A 55 6.56 -21.98 8.70
C VAL A 55 5.74 -22.71 9.76
N ALA A 56 6.18 -22.73 11.02
CA ALA A 56 5.43 -23.35 12.10
C ALA A 56 4.05 -22.69 12.31
N GLY A 57 3.95 -21.37 12.17
CA GLY A 57 2.68 -20.65 12.20
C GLY A 57 1.74 -21.02 11.04
N ILE A 58 2.29 -21.20 9.83
CA ILE A 58 1.52 -21.64 8.65
C ILE A 58 1.02 -23.07 8.85
N ASP A 59 1.88 -23.97 9.30
CA ASP A 59 1.52 -25.38 9.53
C ASP A 59 0.45 -25.51 10.61
N GLN A 60 0.56 -24.76 11.71
CA GLN A 60 -0.47 -24.75 12.75
C GLN A 60 -1.79 -24.16 12.22
N ALA A 61 -1.74 -23.10 11.43
CA ALA A 61 -2.94 -22.53 10.81
C ALA A 61 -3.65 -23.53 9.88
N ALA A 62 -2.89 -24.32 9.14
CA ALA A 62 -3.44 -25.39 8.30
C ALA A 62 -4.08 -26.51 9.14
N GLN A 63 -3.44 -26.91 10.25
CA GLN A 63 -3.99 -27.91 11.17
C GLN A 63 -5.28 -27.44 11.86
N ASP A 64 -5.36 -26.15 12.19
CA ASP A 64 -6.53 -25.53 12.80
C ASP A 64 -7.67 -25.31 11.78
N GLY A 65 -7.42 -25.54 10.49
CA GLY A 65 -8.41 -25.46 9.42
C GLY A 65 -8.82 -24.04 9.04
N VAL A 66 -7.90 -23.07 9.10
CA VAL A 66 -8.25 -21.69 8.71
C VAL A 66 -8.51 -21.56 7.21
N ASP A 67 -9.51 -20.77 6.81
CA ASP A 67 -9.85 -20.61 5.38
C ASP A 67 -8.85 -19.75 4.60
N ILE A 68 -8.29 -18.72 5.27
CA ILE A 68 -7.49 -17.67 4.64
C ILE A 68 -6.29 -17.33 5.52
N ILE A 69 -5.11 -17.31 4.90
CA ILE A 69 -3.86 -16.87 5.52
C ILE A 69 -3.53 -15.46 5.01
N SER A 70 -3.43 -14.49 5.92
CA SER A 70 -3.02 -13.11 5.61
C SER A 70 -1.61 -12.82 6.14
N LEU A 71 -0.65 -12.72 5.24
CA LEU A 71 0.76 -12.46 5.56
C LEU A 71 1.18 -11.05 5.13
N SER A 72 1.33 -10.18 6.12
CA SER A 72 1.89 -8.84 5.91
C SER A 72 3.41 -8.81 6.14
N ILE A 73 4.07 -9.89 5.72
CA ILE A 73 5.51 -10.13 5.89
C ILE A 73 6.05 -10.73 4.60
N THR A 74 7.29 -10.39 4.27
CA THR A 74 8.03 -10.97 3.14
C THR A 74 9.45 -11.27 3.58
N PRO A 75 10.15 -12.21 2.93
CA PRO A 75 11.58 -12.35 3.11
C PRO A 75 12.31 -11.01 2.92
N ASN A 76 13.26 -10.71 3.78
CA ASN A 76 14.08 -9.49 3.72
C ASN A 76 15.19 -9.56 2.67
N ARG A 77 15.39 -10.73 2.06
CA ARG A 77 16.32 -10.98 0.97
C ARG A 77 15.65 -11.93 -0.02
N ARG A 78 15.98 -11.74 -1.30
CA ARG A 78 15.56 -12.69 -2.34
C ARG A 78 16.20 -14.06 -2.04
N PRO A 79 15.42 -15.15 -2.11
CA PRO A 79 15.97 -16.48 -1.93
C PRO A 79 17.05 -16.79 -2.98
N PRO A 80 18.18 -17.42 -2.60
CA PRO A 80 19.14 -17.93 -3.55
C PRO A 80 18.61 -19.20 -4.22
N GLY A 81 19.13 -19.53 -5.40
CA GLY A 81 18.82 -20.79 -6.09
C GLY A 81 18.20 -20.60 -7.47
N ILE A 82 17.61 -21.69 -7.98
CA ILE A 82 17.10 -21.81 -9.35
C ILE A 82 15.76 -21.08 -9.59
N ALA A 83 15.03 -20.73 -8.53
CA ALA A 83 13.83 -19.90 -8.61
C ALA A 83 13.55 -19.18 -7.28
N THR A 84 12.99 -17.98 -7.34
CA THR A 84 12.71 -17.13 -6.16
C THR A 84 11.69 -17.71 -5.19
N PHE A 85 10.82 -18.61 -5.64
CA PHE A 85 9.83 -19.28 -4.80
C PHE A 85 10.32 -20.57 -4.15
N PHE A 86 11.53 -21.07 -4.43
CA PHE A 86 12.09 -22.23 -3.72
C PHE A 86 12.69 -21.86 -2.36
N ASN A 87 11.82 -21.44 -1.44
CA ASN A 87 12.18 -21.16 -0.06
C ASN A 87 11.18 -21.79 0.92
N PRO A 88 11.56 -21.99 2.19
CA PRO A 88 10.70 -22.69 3.16
C PRO A 88 9.33 -22.06 3.36
N ILE A 89 9.23 -20.72 3.31
CA ILE A 89 7.96 -20.01 3.54
C ILE A 89 7.02 -20.24 2.35
N ASP A 90 7.48 -19.99 1.13
CA ASP A 90 6.65 -20.16 -0.08
C ASP A 90 6.21 -21.62 -0.29
N MET A 91 7.05 -22.60 0.06
CA MET A 91 6.71 -24.03 0.00
C MET A 91 5.71 -24.46 1.08
N ALA A 92 5.80 -23.90 2.29
CA ALA A 92 4.77 -24.09 3.31
C ALA A 92 3.42 -23.48 2.86
N LEU A 93 3.45 -22.31 2.20
CA LEU A 93 2.26 -21.69 1.64
C LEU A 93 1.66 -22.46 0.48
N LEU A 94 2.47 -23.12 -0.34
CA LEU A 94 1.96 -24.05 -1.35
C LEU A 94 1.22 -25.23 -0.70
N SER A 95 1.72 -25.72 0.44
CA SER A 95 1.05 -26.77 1.21
C SER A 95 -0.27 -26.30 1.83
N ALA A 96 -0.34 -25.04 2.28
CA ALA A 96 -1.59 -24.41 2.70
C ALA A 96 -2.60 -24.29 1.54
N VAL A 97 -2.14 -23.91 0.34
CA VAL A 97 -2.97 -23.85 -0.88
C VAL A 97 -3.49 -25.25 -1.25
N LYS A 98 -2.67 -26.29 -1.11
CA LYS A 98 -3.10 -27.70 -1.27
C LYS A 98 -4.24 -28.07 -0.32
N ALA A 99 -4.21 -27.55 0.92
CA ALA A 99 -5.27 -27.72 1.90
C ALA A 99 -6.54 -26.87 1.61
N GLY A 100 -6.56 -26.13 0.50
CA GLY A 100 -7.70 -25.30 0.08
C GLY A 100 -7.71 -23.89 0.67
N MET A 101 -6.62 -23.48 1.33
CA MET A 101 -6.51 -22.19 2.02
C MET A 101 -6.08 -21.10 1.04
N PHE A 102 -6.78 -19.96 1.05
CA PHE A 102 -6.37 -18.81 0.24
C PHE A 102 -5.26 -18.03 0.94
N VAL A 103 -4.13 -17.84 0.26
CA VAL A 103 -2.97 -17.14 0.80
C VAL A 103 -2.87 -15.76 0.16
N VAL A 104 -2.91 -14.71 1.00
CA VAL A 104 -2.67 -13.33 0.58
C VAL A 104 -1.42 -12.77 1.24
N GLN A 105 -0.56 -12.13 0.46
CA GLN A 105 0.69 -11.56 0.93
C GLN A 105 0.89 -10.12 0.46
N ALA A 106 1.49 -9.29 1.31
CA ALA A 106 1.90 -7.94 0.95
C ALA A 106 3.02 -7.96 -0.13
N ALA A 107 2.96 -7.06 -1.09
CA ALA A 107 3.96 -6.95 -2.16
C ALA A 107 5.36 -6.51 -1.69
N GLY A 108 5.43 -5.72 -0.62
CA GLY A 108 6.64 -5.03 -0.14
C GLY A 108 6.54 -3.51 -0.28
N ASN A 109 7.39 -2.79 0.46
CA ASN A 109 7.38 -1.32 0.55
C ASN A 109 8.65 -0.65 -0.01
N THR A 110 9.30 -1.30 -0.98
CA THR A 110 10.61 -0.92 -1.55
C THR A 110 10.49 -0.33 -2.96
N GLY A 111 9.28 0.05 -3.38
CA GLY A 111 9.05 0.77 -4.65
C GLY A 111 9.70 2.17 -4.67
N PRO A 112 9.52 2.96 -5.74
CA PRO A 112 8.79 2.67 -6.97
C PRO A 112 9.68 2.03 -8.05
N SER A 113 10.93 1.66 -7.72
CA SER A 113 11.85 1.03 -8.66
C SER A 113 11.29 -0.31 -9.18
N PRO A 114 11.46 -0.64 -10.47
CA PRO A 114 11.11 -1.96 -11.01
C PRO A 114 11.81 -3.11 -10.26
N LYS A 115 11.24 -4.32 -10.30
CA LYS A 115 11.79 -5.53 -9.66
C LYS A 115 12.02 -5.39 -8.15
N SER A 116 11.19 -4.58 -7.47
CA SER A 116 11.27 -4.35 -6.03
C SER A 116 10.38 -5.28 -5.21
N MET A 117 9.55 -6.12 -5.85
CA MET A 117 8.69 -7.11 -5.19
C MET A 117 9.46 -8.03 -4.24
N SER A 118 8.77 -8.50 -3.20
CA SER A 118 9.29 -9.51 -2.26
C SER A 118 8.34 -10.71 -2.06
N SER A 119 7.33 -10.83 -2.93
CA SER A 119 6.34 -11.92 -2.95
C SER A 119 6.18 -12.37 -4.40
N PHE A 120 6.65 -13.59 -4.69
CA PHE A 120 6.96 -14.06 -6.05
C PHE A 120 6.05 -15.20 -6.51
N SER A 121 5.71 -16.14 -5.62
CA SER A 121 5.02 -17.38 -5.99
C SER A 121 3.68 -17.20 -6.72
N PRO A 122 3.36 -18.05 -7.72
CA PRO A 122 2.08 -17.98 -8.45
C PRO A 122 0.87 -18.43 -7.63
N TRP A 123 1.07 -19.24 -6.58
CA TRP A 123 0.01 -19.67 -5.66
C TRP A 123 -0.23 -18.69 -4.50
N ILE A 124 0.55 -17.60 -4.41
CA ILE A 124 0.37 -16.54 -3.42
C ILE A 124 -0.31 -15.34 -4.09
N PHE A 125 -1.39 -14.84 -3.49
CA PHE A 125 -2.06 -13.65 -3.96
C PHE A 125 -1.38 -12.39 -3.43
N THR A 126 -0.59 -11.73 -4.28
CA THR A 126 0.27 -10.61 -3.88
C THR A 126 -0.41 -9.26 -4.06
N VAL A 127 -0.44 -8.44 -3.02
CA VAL A 127 -1.21 -7.19 -2.97
C VAL A 127 -0.31 -5.95 -2.85
N GLY A 128 -0.40 -5.06 -3.84
CA GLY A 128 0.21 -3.73 -3.82
C GLY A 128 -0.65 -2.69 -3.08
N ALA A 129 -0.07 -1.54 -2.76
CA ALA A 129 -0.73 -0.48 -2.00
C ALA A 129 -1.15 0.69 -2.90
N ALA A 130 -2.41 1.09 -2.78
CA ALA A 130 -2.94 2.30 -3.38
C ALA A 130 -3.56 3.22 -2.32
N SER A 131 -3.67 4.51 -2.66
CA SER A 131 -4.44 5.47 -1.88
C SER A 131 -5.94 5.18 -1.93
N HIS A 132 -6.65 5.64 -0.91
CA HIS A 132 -8.08 5.88 -0.99
C HIS A 132 -8.36 7.37 -1.22
N ASP A 133 -9.63 7.73 -1.39
CA ASP A 133 -10.07 9.10 -1.61
C ASP A 133 -10.03 9.98 -0.36
N ARG A 134 -10.15 9.40 0.84
CA ARG A 134 -10.12 10.17 2.08
C ARG A 134 -8.77 10.89 2.30
N ALA A 135 -8.84 12.17 2.60
CA ALA A 135 -7.76 13.01 3.09
C ALA A 135 -8.27 13.92 4.22
N TYR A 136 -7.39 14.31 5.14
CA TYR A 136 -7.72 15.29 6.19
C TYR A 136 -7.05 16.60 5.81
N ALA A 137 -7.85 17.57 5.37
CA ALA A 137 -7.32 18.87 4.97
C ALA A 137 -7.02 19.70 6.21
N ASN A 138 -5.78 20.16 6.34
CA ASN A 138 -5.34 21.10 7.36
C ASN A 138 -4.63 22.28 6.66
N SER A 139 -4.82 23.49 7.16
CA SER A 139 -4.20 24.69 6.59
C SER A 139 -4.02 25.77 7.63
N ILE A 140 -3.01 26.62 7.41
CA ILE A 140 -2.78 27.83 8.20
C ILE A 140 -3.05 29.05 7.32
N ILE A 141 -3.85 29.98 7.83
CA ILE A 141 -4.22 31.23 7.16
C ILE A 141 -3.44 32.35 7.85
N LEU A 142 -2.56 32.99 7.11
CA LEU A 142 -1.70 34.06 7.60
C LEU A 142 -2.43 35.41 7.57
N GLY A 143 -1.99 36.38 8.39
CA GLY A 143 -2.57 37.72 8.45
C GLY A 143 -2.52 38.53 7.15
N ASN A 144 -1.73 38.08 6.17
CA ASN A 144 -1.68 38.62 4.81
C ASN A 144 -2.57 37.85 3.81
N ASN A 145 -3.52 37.04 4.30
CA ASN A 145 -4.44 36.19 3.53
C ASN A 145 -3.78 35.06 2.70
N VAL A 146 -2.48 34.79 2.90
CA VAL A 146 -1.85 33.61 2.31
C VAL A 146 -2.31 32.38 3.10
N THR A 147 -2.81 31.37 2.38
CA THR A 147 -3.17 30.07 2.97
C THR A 147 -2.11 29.05 2.62
N ILE A 148 -1.51 28.44 3.63
CA ILE A 148 -0.50 27.40 3.45
C ILE A 148 -1.12 26.05 3.82
N PRO A 149 -1.10 25.05 2.90
CA PRO A 149 -1.60 23.71 3.20
C PRO A 149 -0.65 22.96 4.14
N GLY A 150 -1.20 22.06 4.93
CA GLY A 150 -0.44 21.17 5.78
C GLY A 150 -1.18 19.88 6.09
N VAL A 151 -0.58 19.10 6.98
CA VAL A 151 -1.13 17.87 7.55
C VAL A 151 -1.25 18.02 9.06
N GLY A 152 -1.89 17.04 9.70
CA GLY A 152 -2.17 17.05 11.13
C GLY A 152 -3.63 16.72 11.41
N LEU A 153 -3.85 15.94 12.44
CA LEU A 153 -5.15 15.43 12.85
C LEU A 153 -5.53 16.10 14.15
N ALA A 154 -5.93 17.37 14.04
CA ALA A 154 -6.16 18.28 15.15
C ALA A 154 -7.33 19.23 14.83
N PRO A 155 -7.99 19.82 15.84
CA PRO A 155 -8.94 20.90 15.60
C PRO A 155 -8.22 22.15 15.06
N GLY A 156 -8.97 23.01 14.39
CA GLY A 156 -8.53 24.38 14.11
C GLY A 156 -8.49 25.22 15.39
N THR A 157 -7.90 26.41 15.29
CA THR A 157 -8.06 27.46 16.30
C THR A 157 -9.48 28.04 16.24
N ASP A 158 -9.84 28.91 17.19
CA ASP A 158 -11.17 29.52 17.22
C ASP A 158 -11.47 30.26 15.91
N THR A 159 -12.70 30.09 15.43
CA THR A 159 -13.18 30.74 14.20
C THR A 159 -13.17 32.26 14.38
N ASP A 160 -12.64 32.97 13.39
CA ASP A 160 -12.52 34.44 13.33
C ASP A 160 -11.50 35.07 14.31
N GLN A 161 -10.67 34.27 14.98
CA GLN A 161 -9.57 34.77 15.80
C GLN A 161 -8.21 34.51 15.13
N MET A 162 -7.37 35.54 15.09
CA MET A 162 -5.97 35.44 14.68
C MET A 162 -5.09 35.46 15.92
N TYR A 163 -4.09 34.59 15.94
CA TYR A 163 -3.17 34.41 17.06
C TYR A 163 -1.78 34.85 16.62
N THR A 164 -1.03 35.48 17.52
CA THR A 164 0.34 35.88 17.23
C THR A 164 1.19 34.63 17.00
N LEU A 165 2.04 34.66 15.98
CA LEU A 165 3.04 33.63 15.73
C LEU A 165 4.31 33.96 16.50
N ILE A 166 4.82 33.00 17.26
CA ILE A 166 6.04 33.13 18.05
C ILE A 166 6.97 31.97 17.69
N SER A 167 8.12 32.26 17.10
CA SER A 167 9.12 31.22 16.83
C SER A 167 9.89 30.83 18.08
N ALA A 168 10.11 29.53 18.26
CA ALA A 168 10.86 28.97 19.38
C ALA A 168 12.20 29.68 19.61
N VAL A 169 12.96 29.96 18.54
CA VAL A 169 14.27 30.63 18.63
C VAL A 169 14.18 32.11 19.06
N HIS A 170 13.02 32.74 18.96
CA HIS A 170 12.77 34.11 19.41
C HIS A 170 12.06 34.17 20.78
N ALA A 171 11.70 33.03 21.36
CA ALA A 171 11.03 32.93 22.65
C ALA A 171 11.98 32.51 23.80
N LEU A 172 13.29 32.49 23.57
CA LEU A 172 14.28 32.02 24.54
C LEU A 172 14.33 32.89 25.81
N CYS A 173 14.43 32.25 26.98
CA CYS A 173 14.67 32.92 28.27
C CYS A 173 16.05 33.58 28.36
N ASN A 174 17.05 33.03 27.65
CA ASN A 174 18.44 33.48 27.75
C ASN A 174 19.06 33.63 26.35
N GLU A 175 19.57 34.83 26.05
CA GLU A 175 20.18 35.19 24.75
C GLU A 175 21.51 34.46 24.48
N THR A 176 22.08 33.72 25.46
CA THR A 176 23.33 32.96 25.31
C THR A 176 23.17 31.56 24.72
N ILE A 177 21.94 31.04 24.62
CA ILE A 177 21.68 29.77 23.92
C ILE A 177 21.80 30.06 22.43
N LEU A 178 22.71 29.35 21.75
CA LEU A 178 22.93 29.55 20.31
C LEU A 178 21.61 29.33 19.57
N ALA A 179 21.14 30.33 18.83
CA ALA A 179 19.96 30.26 17.96
C ALA A 179 20.05 29.17 16.87
N ASN A 180 21.19 28.47 16.76
CA ASN A 180 21.43 27.33 15.87
C ASN A 180 21.25 25.96 16.55
N ASP A 181 20.79 25.90 17.81
CA ASP A 181 20.46 24.62 18.43
C ASP A 181 19.15 24.07 17.84
N MET A 182 19.28 23.02 17.04
CA MET A 182 18.16 22.32 16.42
C MET A 182 17.17 21.82 17.48
N TYR A 183 17.65 21.41 18.66
CA TYR A 183 16.80 20.94 19.76
C TYR A 183 15.86 22.02 20.28
N VAL A 184 16.33 23.27 20.34
CA VAL A 184 15.52 24.44 20.71
C VAL A 184 14.50 24.74 19.62
N GLY A 185 14.93 24.78 18.36
CA GLY A 185 14.02 25.02 17.24
C GLY A 185 12.85 24.03 17.20
N GLU A 186 13.09 22.79 17.63
CA GLU A 186 12.14 21.68 17.64
C GLU A 186 11.22 21.64 18.87
N CYS A 187 11.30 22.64 19.77
CA CYS A 187 10.43 22.78 20.93
C CYS A 187 10.47 21.59 21.91
N GLN A 188 11.62 20.94 22.10
CA GLN A 188 11.68 19.69 22.87
C GLN A 188 11.74 19.89 24.40
N ASP A 189 11.97 21.11 24.90
CA ASP A 189 12.07 21.41 26.34
C ASP A 189 11.53 22.81 26.66
N SER A 190 10.47 22.86 27.48
CA SER A 190 9.80 24.10 27.88
C SER A 190 10.66 25.05 28.73
N SER A 191 11.68 24.54 29.44
CA SER A 191 12.52 25.37 30.33
C SER A 191 13.34 26.42 29.59
N ASN A 192 13.52 26.26 28.28
CA ASN A 192 14.27 27.19 27.44
C ASN A 192 13.44 28.42 27.04
N PHE A 193 12.12 28.39 27.18
CA PHE A 193 11.23 29.41 26.61
C PHE A 193 10.54 30.27 27.65
N ASN A 194 10.33 31.54 27.30
CA ASN A 194 9.58 32.50 28.09
C ASN A 194 8.06 32.27 27.88
N GLU A 195 7.41 31.74 28.92
CA GLU A 195 5.98 31.45 28.94
C GLU A 195 5.11 32.68 28.62
N GLU A 196 5.46 33.87 29.11
CA GLU A 196 4.66 35.08 28.91
C GLU A 196 4.55 35.49 27.44
N LEU A 197 5.56 35.15 26.62
CA LEU A 197 5.53 35.42 25.18
C LEU A 197 4.64 34.42 24.43
N ILE A 198 4.57 33.18 24.90
CA ILE A 198 3.95 32.05 24.19
C ILE A 198 2.49 31.84 24.64
N GLN A 199 2.16 32.18 25.88
CA GLN A 199 0.84 31.98 26.45
C GLN A 199 -0.24 32.63 25.57
N GLY A 200 -1.20 31.82 25.11
CA GLY A 200 -2.30 32.25 24.25
C GLY A 200 -1.90 32.55 22.79
N ASN A 201 -0.66 32.24 22.38
CA ASN A 201 -0.14 32.46 21.03
C ASN A 201 0.22 31.12 20.34
N LEU A 202 0.46 31.16 19.02
CA LEU A 202 0.89 30.00 18.25
C LEU A 202 2.42 29.85 18.30
N LEU A 203 2.89 28.70 18.77
CA LEU A 203 4.32 28.38 18.82
C LEU A 203 4.78 27.76 17.49
N ILE A 204 5.76 28.38 16.83
CA ILE A 204 6.40 27.84 15.63
C ILE A 204 7.61 26.99 16.04
N CYS A 205 7.55 25.71 15.66
CA CYS A 205 8.61 24.72 15.86
C CYS A 205 9.14 24.23 14.50
N SER A 206 10.43 23.95 14.42
CA SER A 206 10.99 23.22 13.28
C SER A 206 10.79 21.72 13.45
N TYR A 207 10.82 20.98 12.35
CA TYR A 207 11.18 19.57 12.39
C TYR A 207 12.37 19.33 11.47
N SER A 208 13.42 18.69 12.01
CA SER A 208 14.71 18.51 11.35
C SER A 208 15.13 17.04 11.24
N ILE A 209 16.40 16.78 10.92
CA ILE A 209 16.99 15.43 10.90
C ILE A 209 16.87 14.71 12.25
N GLN A 210 16.73 15.43 13.37
CA GLN A 210 16.57 14.79 14.69
C GLN A 210 15.26 14.00 14.80
N PHE A 211 14.19 14.41 14.11
CA PHE A 211 12.96 13.61 13.99
C PHE A 211 13.20 12.32 13.21
N VAL A 212 14.05 12.36 12.17
CA VAL A 212 14.42 11.18 11.39
C VAL A 212 15.23 10.18 12.23
N LEU A 213 16.10 10.69 13.10
CA LEU A 213 16.92 9.89 14.01
C LEU A 213 16.17 9.45 15.27
N GLY A 214 14.94 9.91 15.49
CA GLY A 214 14.15 9.62 16.69
C GLY A 214 14.67 10.30 17.96
N LEU A 215 15.46 11.36 17.83
CA LEU A 215 15.97 12.18 18.94
C LEU A 215 14.95 13.24 19.38
N SER A 216 14.08 13.66 18.46
CA SER A 216 13.00 14.63 18.70
C SER A 216 11.66 14.03 18.31
N THR A 217 10.59 14.39 19.01
CA THR A 217 9.24 13.87 18.75
C THR A 217 8.18 14.97 18.75
N ILE A 218 7.10 14.75 17.98
CA ILE A 218 5.94 15.65 17.97
C ILE A 218 5.29 15.66 19.35
N LYS A 219 5.19 14.48 19.99
CA LYS A 219 4.61 14.34 21.32
C LYS A 219 5.28 15.24 22.35
N GLN A 220 6.62 15.20 22.42
CA GLN A 220 7.39 16.06 23.32
C GLN A 220 7.17 17.55 23.00
N ALA A 221 7.15 17.94 21.72
CA ALA A 221 6.87 19.32 21.32
C ALA A 221 5.46 19.79 21.71
N LEU A 222 4.45 18.91 21.64
CA LEU A 222 3.10 19.19 22.12
C LEU A 222 3.05 19.34 23.65
N GLU A 223 3.78 18.51 24.39
CA GLU A 223 3.91 18.65 25.85
C GLU A 223 4.55 19.99 26.23
N THR A 224 5.62 20.39 25.53
CA THR A 224 6.24 21.72 25.69
C THR A 224 5.24 22.85 25.43
N ALA A 225 4.50 22.79 24.33
CA ALA A 225 3.52 23.82 23.98
C ALA A 225 2.39 23.93 25.02
N LYS A 226 1.91 22.80 25.56
CA LYS A 226 0.92 22.78 26.64
C LYS A 226 1.47 23.37 27.94
N ASN A 227 2.70 23.03 28.32
CA ASN A 227 3.36 23.57 29.51
C ASN A 227 3.52 25.09 29.44
N LEU A 228 3.63 25.64 28.22
CA LEU A 228 3.76 27.08 27.96
C LEU A 228 2.41 27.76 27.68
N SER A 229 1.29 27.04 27.88
CA SER A 229 -0.06 27.53 27.63
C SER A 229 -0.26 28.10 26.21
N ALA A 230 0.41 27.54 25.20
CA ALA A 230 0.27 27.95 23.81
C ALA A 230 -1.14 27.65 23.28
N ALA A 231 -1.65 28.52 22.40
CA ALA A 231 -2.93 28.31 21.73
C ALA A 231 -2.88 27.19 20.68
N GLY A 232 -1.68 26.86 20.20
CA GLY A 232 -1.45 25.82 19.20
C GLY A 232 -0.01 25.80 18.69
N VAL A 233 0.28 24.85 17.79
CA VAL A 233 1.65 24.60 17.29
C VAL A 233 1.71 24.55 15.77
N VAL A 234 2.74 25.19 15.21
CA VAL A 234 3.01 25.20 13.77
C VAL A 234 4.37 24.56 13.53
N PHE A 235 4.38 23.37 12.94
CA PHE A 235 5.61 22.69 12.53
C PHE A 235 5.97 23.05 11.10
N TYR A 236 7.16 23.61 10.89
CA TYR A 236 7.71 23.82 9.56
C TYR A 236 8.86 22.87 9.27
N MET A 237 9.01 22.50 7.99
CA MET A 237 10.08 21.65 7.52
C MET A 237 11.38 22.42 7.42
N ASP A 238 12.41 21.95 8.12
CA ASP A 238 13.76 22.48 7.91
C ASP A 238 14.23 22.15 6.47
N PRO A 239 14.77 23.14 5.72
CA PRO A 239 15.14 22.96 4.32
C PRO A 239 16.25 21.92 4.08
N TYR A 240 17.00 21.54 5.11
CA TYR A 240 18.04 20.50 5.03
C TYR A 240 17.49 19.08 5.19
N VAL A 241 16.21 18.93 5.54
CA VAL A 241 15.54 17.61 5.54
C VAL A 241 15.18 17.25 4.10
N ILE A 242 15.76 16.17 3.58
CA ILE A 242 15.48 15.68 2.24
C ILE A 242 14.87 14.28 2.34
N GLY A 243 13.73 14.07 1.67
CA GLY A 243 13.13 12.75 1.53
C GLY A 243 12.39 12.21 2.77
N PHE A 244 12.23 13.01 3.82
CA PHE A 244 11.42 12.68 4.99
C PHE A 244 10.26 13.67 5.15
N GLN A 245 9.04 13.14 5.17
CA GLN A 245 7.83 13.91 5.43
C GLN A 245 7.10 13.25 6.60
N LEU A 246 6.67 14.07 7.56
CA LEU A 246 5.83 13.60 8.63
C LEU A 246 4.44 13.27 8.08
N ASN A 247 3.95 12.08 8.41
CA ASN A 247 2.57 11.69 8.11
C ASN A 247 1.59 12.54 8.95
N PRO A 248 0.30 12.55 8.61
CA PRO A 248 -0.72 13.16 9.46
C PRO A 248 -0.69 12.57 10.88
N THR A 249 -0.24 13.38 11.84
CA THR A 249 -0.10 12.98 13.25
C THR A 249 -1.26 13.54 14.08
N PRO A 250 -1.84 12.76 15.02
CA PRO A 250 -2.77 13.26 16.02
C PRO A 250 -2.16 14.34 16.90
N LEU A 251 -2.84 15.47 17.06
CA LEU A 251 -2.43 16.53 17.99
C LEU A 251 -3.60 16.84 18.93
N GLU A 252 -3.32 16.91 20.23
CA GLU A 252 -4.33 17.18 21.27
C GLU A 252 -4.70 18.67 21.40
N ILE A 253 -3.94 19.56 20.76
CA ILE A 253 -4.19 21.00 20.70
C ILE A 253 -4.17 21.44 19.23
N PRO A 254 -4.73 22.61 18.89
CA PRO A 254 -4.69 23.11 17.53
C PRO A 254 -3.27 23.08 16.96
N GLY A 255 -3.12 22.53 15.75
CA GLY A 255 -1.79 22.43 15.18
C GLY A 255 -1.76 22.00 13.73
N ILE A 256 -0.64 22.31 13.10
CA ILE A 256 -0.39 22.02 11.69
C ILE A 256 1.07 21.63 11.48
N ILE A 257 1.28 20.70 10.56
CA ILE A 257 2.59 20.31 10.07
C ILE A 257 2.66 20.66 8.59
N ILE A 258 3.64 21.47 8.20
CA ILE A 258 3.85 21.88 6.80
C ILE A 258 4.88 20.92 6.19
N PRO A 259 4.47 19.94 5.36
CA PRO A 259 5.36 18.87 4.87
C PRO A 259 6.19 19.29 3.64
N SER A 260 6.21 20.59 3.34
CA SER A 260 6.77 21.16 2.12
C SER A 260 7.83 22.21 2.47
N PRO A 261 9.06 22.08 1.96
CA PRO A 261 10.12 23.04 2.25
C PRO A 261 9.84 24.41 1.62
N ASP A 262 9.16 24.46 0.49
CA ASP A 262 8.83 25.73 -0.18
C ASP A 262 7.71 26.47 0.56
N ASP A 263 6.69 25.75 1.03
CA ASP A 263 5.64 26.31 1.88
C ASP A 263 6.19 26.76 3.24
N SER A 264 7.14 25.99 3.80
CA SER A 264 7.84 26.36 5.03
C SER A 264 8.64 27.66 4.87
N LYS A 265 9.31 27.87 3.71
CA LYS A 265 9.97 29.15 3.41
C LYS A 265 8.99 30.31 3.37
N ILE A 266 7.80 30.12 2.79
CA ILE A 266 6.77 31.18 2.74
C ILE A 266 6.35 31.58 4.15
N LEU A 267 6.07 30.61 5.04
CA LEU A 267 5.76 30.88 6.45
C LEU A 267 6.88 31.68 7.13
N LEU A 268 8.14 31.23 7.00
CA LEU A 268 9.28 31.86 7.65
C LEU A 268 9.57 33.26 7.12
N GLN A 269 9.40 33.49 5.82
CA GLN A 269 9.53 34.83 5.21
C GLN A 269 8.46 35.78 5.74
N TYR A 270 7.21 35.32 5.81
CA TYR A 270 6.12 36.10 6.41
C TYR A 270 6.40 36.44 7.87
N TYR A 271 6.78 35.45 8.68
CA TYR A 271 7.13 35.64 10.08
C TYR A 271 8.24 36.68 10.25
N ASN A 272 9.37 36.51 9.56
CA ASN A 272 10.53 37.38 9.68
C ASN A 272 10.28 38.82 9.20
N SER A 273 9.51 39.00 8.13
CA SER A 273 9.15 40.33 7.61
C SER A 273 8.16 41.08 8.50
N SER A 274 7.45 40.36 9.39
CA SER A 274 6.50 40.92 10.34
C SER A 274 7.10 41.22 11.72
N LEU A 275 8.41 41.03 11.90
CA LEU A 275 9.09 41.36 13.16
C LEU A 275 9.44 42.85 13.21
N GLU A 276 8.98 43.54 14.24
CA GLU A 276 9.43 44.89 14.53
C GLU A 276 10.66 44.82 15.44
N ARG A 277 11.77 45.42 14.99
CA ARG A 277 13.04 45.43 15.72
C ARG A 277 13.47 46.86 16.02
N ASP A 278 14.03 47.04 17.21
CA ASP A 278 14.65 48.31 17.59
C ASP A 278 15.86 48.60 16.68
N GLY A 279 15.94 49.85 16.19
CA GLY A 279 16.92 50.25 15.18
C GLY A 279 18.37 50.19 15.65
N LEU A 280 18.61 50.29 16.96
CA LEU A 280 19.94 50.31 17.56
C LEU A 280 20.35 48.92 18.07
N SER A 281 19.51 48.30 18.91
CA SER A 281 19.81 47.03 19.58
C SER A 281 19.49 45.80 18.73
N ARG A 282 18.73 45.96 17.63
CA ARG A 282 18.19 44.87 16.79
C ARG A 282 17.33 43.85 17.54
N LYS A 283 17.00 44.12 18.80
CA LYS A 283 16.08 43.30 19.61
C LYS A 283 14.67 43.41 19.06
N ILE A 284 13.93 42.30 19.14
CA ILE A 284 12.52 42.26 18.74
C ILE A 284 11.74 43.01 19.80
N VAL A 285 10.99 44.03 19.38
CA VAL A 285 10.13 44.83 20.26
C VAL A 285 8.66 44.42 20.12
N ARG A 286 8.28 43.85 18.97
CA ARG A 286 6.93 43.36 18.73
C ARG A 286 6.90 42.26 17.68
N PHE A 287 6.03 41.27 17.92
CA PHE A 287 5.70 40.21 16.98
C PHE A 287 4.43 40.61 16.21
N GLY A 288 4.56 40.98 14.93
CA GLY A 288 3.45 41.41 14.09
C GLY A 288 2.82 40.28 13.26
N ALA A 289 3.46 39.11 13.20
CA ALA A 289 2.95 37.96 12.46
C ALA A 289 1.76 37.36 13.20
N VAL A 290 0.65 37.15 12.49
CA VAL A 290 -0.55 36.52 13.04
C VAL A 290 -1.08 35.45 12.09
N ALA A 291 -1.71 34.42 12.64
CA ALA A 291 -2.32 33.36 11.85
C ALA A 291 -3.46 32.66 12.58
N SER A 292 -4.26 31.90 11.83
CA SER A 292 -5.25 30.95 12.34
C SER A 292 -5.04 29.59 11.68
N ILE A 293 -5.35 28.51 12.40
CA ILE A 293 -5.26 27.13 11.90
C ILE A 293 -6.67 26.63 11.63
N SER A 294 -6.87 25.97 10.49
CA SER A 294 -8.18 25.47 10.06
C SER A 294 -8.09 24.04 9.54
N GLY A 295 -9.05 23.20 9.93
CA GLY A 295 -9.20 21.84 9.38
C GLY A 295 -8.73 20.74 10.33
N GLY A 296 -8.21 19.65 9.78
CA GLY A 296 -7.56 18.54 10.49
C GLY A 296 -8.48 17.39 10.94
N LEU A 297 -9.72 17.66 11.36
CA LEU A 297 -10.64 16.62 11.84
C LEU A 297 -11.61 16.11 10.77
N LYS A 298 -12.02 16.98 9.84
CA LYS A 298 -13.03 16.64 8.83
C LYS A 298 -12.37 15.98 7.62
N ALA A 299 -12.87 14.79 7.28
CA ALA A 299 -12.46 14.10 6.07
C ALA A 299 -12.98 14.82 4.82
N ASN A 300 -12.10 15.02 3.85
CA ASN A 300 -12.39 15.40 2.48
C ASN A 300 -12.12 14.21 1.55
N TYR A 301 -12.77 14.17 0.39
CA TYR A 301 -12.69 13.03 -0.52
C TYR A 301 -12.20 13.47 -1.90
N SER A 302 -11.07 12.92 -2.32
CA SER A 302 -10.46 13.14 -3.63
C SER A 302 -11.14 12.31 -4.71
N ILE A 303 -11.42 12.93 -5.85
CA ILE A 303 -11.93 12.23 -7.05
C ILE A 303 -10.82 11.57 -7.88
N THR A 304 -9.54 11.81 -7.55
CA THR A 304 -8.38 11.28 -8.30
C THR A 304 -7.77 10.03 -7.66
N ALA A 305 -8.48 9.41 -6.72
CA ALA A 305 -8.12 8.14 -6.11
C ALA A 305 -8.84 6.97 -6.79
N PRO A 306 -8.26 5.75 -6.77
CA PRO A 306 -7.00 5.39 -6.14
C PRO A 306 -5.78 5.76 -6.99
N LYS A 307 -4.63 5.94 -6.33
CA LYS A 307 -3.31 6.06 -6.95
C LYS A 307 -2.36 5.03 -6.36
N VAL A 308 -1.52 4.38 -7.16
CA VAL A 308 -0.51 3.45 -6.65
C VAL A 308 0.58 4.23 -5.92
N MET A 309 0.82 3.87 -4.67
CA MET A 309 1.73 4.61 -3.79
C MET A 309 3.19 4.39 -4.16
N TYR A 310 4.04 5.41 -4.02
CA TYR A 310 5.46 5.34 -4.39
C TYR A 310 6.18 4.17 -3.72
N TYR A 311 5.88 3.90 -2.44
CA TYR A 311 6.51 2.81 -1.69
C TYR A 311 6.03 1.42 -2.12
N SER A 312 4.87 1.29 -2.77
CA SER A 312 4.37 -0.04 -3.19
C SER A 312 5.40 -0.69 -4.11
N ALA A 313 5.87 -1.88 -3.76
CA ALA A 313 6.80 -2.62 -4.60
C ALA A 313 6.22 -2.91 -5.99
N ARG A 314 7.10 -2.95 -7.00
CA ARG A 314 6.77 -3.04 -8.43
C ARG A 314 7.36 -4.29 -9.05
N GLY A 315 6.61 -4.90 -9.95
CA GLY A 315 7.12 -5.92 -10.87
C GLY A 315 8.15 -5.37 -11.86
N PRO A 316 8.55 -6.16 -12.87
CA PRO A 316 8.23 -7.57 -13.06
C PRO A 316 8.75 -8.46 -11.94
N ASP A 317 8.22 -9.68 -11.89
CA ASP A 317 8.62 -10.71 -10.94
C ASP A 317 10.01 -11.27 -11.31
N PRO A 318 11.02 -11.22 -10.43
CA PRO A 318 12.29 -11.89 -10.70
C PRO A 318 12.14 -13.42 -10.65
N GLU A 319 12.58 -14.10 -11.71
CA GLU A 319 12.57 -15.56 -11.80
C GLU A 319 13.51 -16.18 -10.77
N ASP A 320 14.72 -15.64 -10.63
CA ASP A 320 15.75 -16.18 -9.76
C ASP A 320 16.69 -15.09 -9.17
N SER A 321 17.83 -15.53 -8.63
CA SER A 321 18.88 -14.65 -8.11
C SER A 321 19.61 -13.82 -9.17
N SER A 322 19.54 -14.19 -10.45
CA SER A 322 20.19 -13.52 -11.58
C SER A 322 19.44 -12.29 -12.11
N LEU A 323 18.23 -12.02 -11.59
CA LEU A 323 17.33 -10.93 -12.01
C LEU A 323 16.69 -11.13 -13.39
N ASP A 324 16.74 -12.34 -13.95
CA ASP A 324 15.90 -12.69 -15.09
C ASP A 324 14.42 -12.55 -14.75
N ASP A 325 13.62 -12.20 -15.75
CA ASP A 325 12.19 -11.90 -15.56
C ASP A 325 11.34 -13.16 -15.69
N ALA A 326 10.49 -13.42 -14.71
CA ALA A 326 9.56 -14.53 -14.74
C ALA A 326 8.39 -14.24 -15.70
N ASP A 327 7.84 -15.31 -16.26
CA ASP A 327 6.59 -15.35 -17.04
C ASP A 327 5.34 -15.23 -16.13
N ILE A 328 5.47 -14.60 -14.95
CA ILE A 328 4.40 -14.43 -13.93
C ILE A 328 4.20 -12.94 -13.64
N MET A 329 2.94 -12.50 -13.57
CA MET A 329 2.61 -11.09 -13.26
C MET A 329 2.57 -10.84 -11.76
N LYS A 330 3.30 -9.82 -11.31
CA LYS A 330 3.25 -9.30 -9.93
C LYS A 330 3.28 -7.76 -9.91
N PRO A 331 2.58 -7.11 -8.93
CA PRO A 331 1.63 -7.71 -7.99
C PRO A 331 0.38 -8.28 -8.70
N ASN A 332 -0.47 -9.02 -8.00
CA ASN A 332 -1.71 -9.54 -8.59
C ASN A 332 -2.79 -8.46 -8.73
N LEU A 333 -2.92 -7.58 -7.72
CA LEU A 333 -3.74 -6.36 -7.76
C LEU A 333 -3.26 -5.33 -6.71
N VAL A 334 -3.90 -4.16 -6.65
CA VAL A 334 -3.72 -3.16 -5.57
C VAL A 334 -4.99 -2.96 -4.74
N ALA A 335 -4.81 -2.63 -3.46
CA ALA A 335 -5.90 -2.34 -2.52
C ALA A 335 -5.55 -1.13 -1.63
N PRO A 336 -6.51 -0.57 -0.86
CA PRO A 336 -6.24 0.53 0.06
C PRO A 336 -5.12 0.20 1.04
N GLY A 337 -4.02 0.95 0.99
CA GLY A 337 -2.85 0.71 1.84
C GLY A 337 -2.17 1.99 2.30
N ASN A 338 -2.74 3.17 2.04
CA ASN A 338 -2.18 4.45 2.49
C ASN A 338 -3.12 5.08 3.54
N LEU A 339 -2.56 5.51 4.67
CA LEU A 339 -3.25 6.26 5.71
C LEU A 339 -4.53 5.56 6.21
N ILE A 340 -4.39 4.27 6.50
CA ILE A 340 -5.48 3.40 6.97
C ILE A 340 -5.58 3.49 8.49
N TRP A 341 -6.75 3.88 9.00
CA TRP A 341 -7.10 3.75 10.41
C TRP A 341 -7.28 2.29 10.79
N ALA A 342 -6.52 1.83 11.78
CA ALA A 342 -6.66 0.48 12.32
C ALA A 342 -6.33 0.43 13.83
N ALA A 343 -6.63 -0.70 14.46
CA ALA A 343 -6.53 -0.86 15.90
C ALA A 343 -5.07 -0.86 16.31
N TRP A 344 -4.81 -0.14 17.38
CA TRP A 344 -3.49 -0.01 17.97
C TRP A 344 -3.55 -0.46 19.43
N SER A 345 -2.42 -0.94 19.93
CA SER A 345 -2.28 -1.21 21.36
C SER A 345 -1.82 0.07 22.03
N SER A 346 -2.51 0.52 23.07
CA SER A 346 -2.09 1.69 23.86
C SER A 346 -0.72 1.51 24.52
N LEU A 347 -0.32 0.24 24.75
CA LEU A 347 1.03 -0.14 25.21
C LEU A 347 2.05 -0.21 24.07
N GLY A 348 1.64 0.19 22.87
CA GLY A 348 2.46 0.13 21.68
C GLY A 348 3.57 1.18 21.69
N THR A 349 4.78 0.75 21.33
CA THR A 349 6.01 1.56 21.28
C THR A 349 6.63 1.64 19.88
N ASP A 350 6.00 1.04 18.86
CA ASP A 350 6.55 0.99 17.49
C ASP A 350 6.33 2.32 16.74
N SER A 351 5.45 3.20 17.24
CA SER A 351 5.19 4.55 16.71
C SER A 351 4.86 5.47 17.88
N VAL A 352 5.76 6.41 18.16
CA VAL A 352 5.67 7.32 19.33
C VAL A 352 4.49 8.29 19.21
N GLU A 353 4.07 8.59 17.99
CA GLU A 353 2.96 9.48 17.64
C GLU A 353 1.60 8.95 18.08
N PHE A 354 1.48 7.63 18.27
CA PHE A 354 0.25 6.95 18.66
C PHE A 354 0.38 6.26 20.02
N GLN A 355 1.39 6.62 20.82
CA GLN A 355 1.59 6.01 22.14
C GLN A 355 0.44 6.40 23.07
N GLY A 356 -0.20 5.41 23.70
CA GLY A 356 -1.39 5.61 24.53
C GLY A 356 -2.71 5.52 23.77
N GLU A 357 -2.67 5.53 22.42
CA GLU A 357 -3.86 5.50 21.59
C GLU A 357 -4.39 4.09 21.35
N SER A 358 -5.68 3.98 21.04
CA SER A 358 -6.33 2.71 20.65
C SER A 358 -6.41 2.50 19.15
N PHE A 359 -6.02 3.51 18.37
CA PHE A 359 -5.96 3.47 16.92
C PHE A 359 -4.73 4.19 16.42
N ALA A 360 -4.22 3.73 15.28
CA ALA A 360 -3.16 4.40 14.55
C ALA A 360 -3.52 4.47 13.07
N MET A 361 -3.02 5.52 12.42
CA MET A 361 -3.11 5.69 10.97
C MET A 361 -1.79 5.24 10.36
N MET A 362 -1.83 4.19 9.55
CA MET A 362 -0.63 3.55 9.01
C MET A 362 -0.69 3.37 7.49
N SER A 363 0.48 3.33 6.87
CA SER A 363 0.66 3.10 5.44
C SER A 363 1.57 1.90 5.18
N GLY A 364 1.25 1.15 4.13
CA GLY A 364 2.05 0.03 3.66
C GLY A 364 1.21 -0.98 2.86
N THR A 365 1.88 -1.81 2.08
CA THR A 365 1.26 -3.02 1.49
C THR A 365 0.74 -3.99 2.55
N SER A 366 1.30 -3.92 3.76
CA SER A 366 0.77 -4.58 4.96
C SER A 366 -0.64 -4.14 5.36
N MET A 367 -1.08 -2.94 4.98
CA MET A 367 -2.46 -2.50 5.21
C MET A 367 -3.36 -2.92 4.03
N ALA A 368 -2.80 -3.07 2.84
CA ALA A 368 -3.52 -3.50 1.64
C ALA A 368 -3.88 -5.00 1.66
N ALA A 369 -2.93 -5.87 2.01
CA ALA A 369 -3.15 -7.33 2.09
C ALA A 369 -4.36 -7.75 2.94
N PRO A 370 -4.57 -7.25 4.17
CA PRO A 370 -5.72 -7.64 4.99
C PRO A 370 -7.09 -7.16 4.44
N HIS A 371 -7.14 -6.10 3.63
CA HIS A 371 -8.40 -5.75 2.92
C HIS A 371 -8.82 -6.88 1.99
N ILE A 372 -7.84 -7.45 1.26
CA ILE A 372 -8.08 -8.57 0.35
C ILE A 372 -8.34 -9.86 1.11
N ALA A 373 -7.68 -10.09 2.25
CA ALA A 373 -7.99 -11.23 3.11
C ALA A 373 -9.46 -11.23 3.55
N GLY A 374 -9.98 -10.09 4.00
CA GLY A 374 -11.37 -10.02 4.44
C GLY A 374 -12.35 -10.11 3.26
N LEU A 375 -12.02 -9.55 2.10
CA LEU A 375 -12.83 -9.74 0.89
C LEU A 375 -12.83 -11.20 0.42
N ALA A 376 -11.69 -11.88 0.46
CA ALA A 376 -11.60 -13.31 0.19
C ALA A 376 -12.50 -14.12 1.13
N ALA A 377 -12.65 -13.70 2.40
CA ALA A 377 -13.56 -14.34 3.34
C ALA A 377 -15.02 -14.19 2.92
N LEU A 378 -15.41 -13.00 2.43
CA LEU A 378 -16.75 -12.79 1.87
C LEU A 378 -16.99 -13.60 0.59
N ILE A 379 -15.99 -13.71 -0.28
CA ILE A 379 -16.06 -14.55 -1.49
C ILE A 379 -16.22 -16.02 -1.10
N LYS A 380 -15.42 -16.51 -0.15
CA LYS A 380 -15.52 -17.89 0.37
C LYS A 380 -16.86 -18.16 1.06
N GLN A 381 -17.41 -17.17 1.76
CA GLN A 381 -18.75 -17.25 2.33
C GLN A 381 -19.83 -17.41 1.24
N LYS A 382 -19.73 -16.65 0.15
CA LYS A 382 -20.67 -16.73 -0.98
C LYS A 382 -20.45 -18.02 -1.80
N PHE A 383 -19.21 -18.44 -1.96
CA PHE A 383 -18.79 -19.60 -2.75
C PHE A 383 -17.91 -20.55 -1.92
N PRO A 384 -18.51 -21.39 -1.05
CA PRO A 384 -17.75 -22.24 -0.12
C PRO A 384 -16.78 -23.21 -0.81
N HIS A 385 -17.12 -23.65 -2.02
CA HIS A 385 -16.34 -24.62 -2.79
C HIS A 385 -15.27 -23.99 -3.69
N PHE A 386 -15.12 -22.66 -3.71
CA PHE A 386 -14.05 -22.05 -4.48
C PHE A 386 -12.68 -22.48 -3.97
N SER A 387 -11.82 -22.87 -4.90
CA SER A 387 -10.40 -23.07 -4.67
C SER A 387 -9.73 -21.70 -4.36
N PRO A 388 -8.50 -21.72 -3.84
CA PRO A 388 -7.69 -20.50 -3.72
C PRO A 388 -7.52 -19.76 -5.06
N ALA A 389 -7.32 -20.48 -6.17
CA ALA A 389 -7.15 -19.90 -7.50
C ALA A 389 -8.45 -19.30 -8.05
N ALA A 390 -9.61 -19.91 -7.76
CA ALA A 390 -10.92 -19.35 -8.11
C ALA A 390 -11.17 -18.00 -7.40
N ILE A 391 -10.82 -17.89 -6.12
CA ILE A 391 -10.88 -16.62 -5.36
C ILE A 391 -9.92 -15.59 -5.97
N ALA A 392 -8.67 -15.99 -6.25
CA ALA A 392 -7.68 -15.13 -6.90
C ALA A 392 -8.19 -14.60 -8.25
N SER A 393 -8.82 -15.46 -9.04
CA SER A 393 -9.41 -15.10 -10.33
C SER A 393 -10.54 -14.10 -10.18
N ALA A 394 -11.51 -14.37 -9.31
CA ALA A 394 -12.65 -13.48 -9.08
C ALA A 394 -12.19 -12.06 -8.69
N LEU A 395 -11.18 -11.96 -7.82
CA LEU A 395 -10.57 -10.69 -7.42
C LEU A 395 -9.84 -9.98 -8.58
N SER A 396 -9.08 -10.74 -9.38
CA SER A 396 -8.23 -10.19 -10.43
C SER A 396 -9.03 -9.72 -11.64
N THR A 397 -9.92 -10.58 -12.16
CA THR A 397 -10.61 -10.33 -13.43
C THR A 397 -11.63 -9.18 -13.35
N THR A 398 -12.11 -8.88 -12.14
CA THR A 398 -13.13 -7.85 -11.86
C THR A 398 -12.54 -6.53 -11.38
N ALA A 399 -11.21 -6.43 -11.25
CA ALA A 399 -10.53 -5.23 -10.76
C ALA A 399 -10.77 -4.00 -11.68
N SER A 400 -10.87 -2.82 -11.06
CA SER A 400 -11.02 -1.53 -11.75
C SER A 400 -9.68 -0.99 -12.24
N LEU A 401 -9.70 -0.31 -13.39
CA LEU A 401 -8.54 0.39 -13.96
C LEU A 401 -8.62 1.90 -13.84
N TYR A 402 -9.73 2.36 -13.28
CA TYR A 402 -10.11 3.75 -13.31
C TYR A 402 -10.15 4.31 -11.90
N ASP A 403 -9.74 5.57 -11.79
CA ASP A 403 -10.00 6.39 -10.63
C ASP A 403 -11.49 6.82 -10.58
N LYS A 404 -11.86 7.51 -9.50
CA LYS A 404 -13.24 8.00 -9.33
C LYS A 404 -13.64 9.08 -10.35
N SER A 405 -12.69 9.69 -11.07
CA SER A 405 -12.95 10.63 -12.16
C SER A 405 -13.15 9.93 -13.52
N GLY A 406 -12.96 8.61 -13.58
CA GLY A 406 -13.01 7.82 -14.81
C GLY A 406 -11.70 7.84 -15.60
N GLY A 407 -10.66 8.51 -15.09
CA GLY A 407 -9.31 8.49 -15.64
C GLY A 407 -8.56 7.21 -15.29
N PRO A 408 -7.43 6.90 -15.95
CA PRO A 408 -6.61 5.75 -15.57
C PRO A 408 -6.05 5.93 -14.16
N ILE A 409 -5.95 4.83 -13.41
CA ILE A 409 -5.22 4.84 -12.13
C ILE A 409 -3.79 5.31 -12.37
N MET A 410 -3.34 6.29 -11.59
CA MET A 410 -2.00 6.84 -11.68
C MET A 410 -1.06 6.14 -10.68
N ALA A 411 0.22 6.06 -11.03
CA ALA A 411 1.28 5.51 -10.19
C ALA A 411 2.31 6.60 -9.87
N GLN A 412 2.59 6.79 -8.59
CA GLN A 412 3.66 7.66 -8.11
C GLN A 412 5.03 7.05 -8.45
N ARG A 413 5.95 7.88 -8.95
CA ARG A 413 7.24 7.44 -9.52
C ARG A 413 8.46 7.90 -8.73
N ALA A 414 8.30 8.75 -7.72
CA ALA A 414 9.39 9.23 -6.88
C ALA A 414 8.97 9.35 -5.42
N TYR A 415 9.96 9.29 -4.52
CA TYR A 415 9.80 9.56 -3.09
C TYR A 415 9.60 11.05 -2.81
N ALA A 416 10.39 11.90 -3.47
CA ALA A 416 10.26 13.35 -3.36
C ALA A 416 9.11 13.83 -4.26
N ASN A 417 8.21 14.63 -3.69
CA ASN A 417 7.04 15.22 -4.37
C ASN A 417 6.24 14.17 -5.18
N PRO A 418 5.76 13.09 -4.54
CA PRO A 418 5.19 11.94 -5.23
C PRO A 418 3.91 12.30 -6.02
N ASP A 419 3.21 13.37 -5.64
CA ASP A 419 2.01 13.83 -6.36
C ASP A 419 2.29 14.63 -7.64
N VAL A 420 3.50 15.15 -7.79
CA VAL A 420 3.93 15.85 -9.02
C VAL A 420 4.49 14.85 -10.04
N ASN A 421 5.15 13.78 -9.56
CA ASN A 421 5.78 12.78 -10.42
C ASN A 421 4.94 11.50 -10.51
N GLN A 422 3.96 11.51 -11.42
CA GLN A 422 3.05 10.38 -11.65
C GLN A 422 2.95 10.03 -13.15
N SER A 423 2.71 8.77 -13.45
CA SER A 423 2.32 8.32 -14.79
C SER A 423 1.23 7.25 -14.69
N PRO A 424 0.47 6.96 -15.76
CA PRO A 424 -0.52 5.88 -15.74
C PRO A 424 0.08 4.58 -15.20
N ALA A 425 -0.65 3.92 -14.31
CA ALA A 425 -0.23 2.66 -13.70
C ALA A 425 -0.20 1.56 -14.77
N THR A 426 0.91 0.83 -14.80
CA THR A 426 1.09 -0.35 -15.62
C THR A 426 0.66 -1.60 -14.86
N PRO A 427 0.46 -2.74 -15.53
CA PRO A 427 0.29 -4.03 -14.87
C PRO A 427 1.40 -4.39 -13.86
N PHE A 428 2.64 -3.91 -14.03
CA PHE A 428 3.69 -4.12 -13.02
C PHE A 428 3.59 -3.18 -11.81
N ASP A 429 2.73 -2.17 -11.87
CA ASP A 429 2.40 -1.29 -10.75
C ASP A 429 1.18 -1.77 -9.98
N MET A 430 0.14 -2.22 -10.69
CA MET A 430 -1.18 -2.49 -10.12
C MET A 430 -1.74 -3.89 -10.39
N GLY A 431 -0.97 -4.77 -11.05
CA GLY A 431 -1.46 -6.07 -11.48
C GLY A 431 -2.69 -5.93 -12.37
N SER A 432 -3.78 -6.58 -11.97
CA SER A 432 -5.05 -6.55 -12.68
C SER A 432 -5.79 -5.22 -12.54
N GLY A 433 -5.50 -4.42 -11.50
CA GLY A 433 -6.14 -3.14 -11.20
C GLY A 433 -6.34 -2.92 -9.70
N PHE A 434 -7.18 -1.94 -9.35
CA PHE A 434 -7.66 -1.75 -7.98
C PHE A 434 -8.86 -2.64 -7.67
N VAL A 435 -8.85 -3.24 -6.49
CA VAL A 435 -9.90 -4.17 -6.05
C VAL A 435 -11.32 -3.61 -6.20
N ASN A 436 -12.24 -4.43 -6.72
CA ASN A 436 -13.67 -4.13 -6.76
C ASN A 436 -14.44 -5.20 -5.98
N ALA A 437 -14.76 -4.89 -4.72
CA ALA A 437 -15.42 -5.83 -3.82
C ALA A 437 -16.79 -6.32 -4.33
N THR A 438 -17.58 -5.44 -4.95
CA THR A 438 -18.93 -5.81 -5.43
C THR A 438 -18.84 -6.71 -6.64
N ALA A 439 -18.00 -6.36 -7.63
CA ALA A 439 -17.84 -7.16 -8.83
C ALA A 439 -17.17 -8.52 -8.55
N ALA A 440 -16.24 -8.60 -7.60
CA ALA A 440 -15.59 -9.86 -7.23
C ALA A 440 -16.54 -10.89 -6.60
N LEU A 441 -17.70 -10.46 -6.08
CA LEU A 441 -18.73 -11.38 -5.60
C LEU A 441 -19.59 -11.94 -6.75
N ASP A 442 -19.51 -11.39 -7.95
CA ASP A 442 -20.24 -11.87 -9.13
C ASP A 442 -19.35 -11.80 -10.39
N PRO A 443 -18.29 -12.63 -10.45
CA PRO A 443 -17.27 -12.50 -11.51
C PRO A 443 -17.69 -13.06 -12.88
N GLY A 444 -18.82 -13.76 -12.97
CA GLY A 444 -19.28 -14.46 -14.18
C GLY A 444 -18.46 -15.71 -14.50
N LEU A 445 -17.18 -15.52 -14.85
CA LEU A 445 -16.23 -16.59 -15.13
C LEU A 445 -15.04 -16.55 -14.17
N ILE A 446 -14.42 -17.71 -13.96
CA ILE A 446 -13.16 -17.85 -13.22
C ILE A 446 -12.13 -18.64 -14.01
N LEU A 447 -10.87 -18.34 -13.77
CA LEU A 447 -9.72 -19.14 -14.18
C LEU A 447 -9.23 -19.88 -12.94
N ASP A 448 -9.39 -21.20 -12.95
CA ASP A 448 -9.02 -22.04 -11.82
C ASP A 448 -7.74 -22.82 -12.12
N SER A 449 -6.92 -23.02 -11.09
CA SER A 449 -5.67 -23.79 -11.11
C SER A 449 -5.65 -24.74 -9.91
N THR A 450 -5.23 -25.97 -10.15
CA THR A 450 -5.13 -27.02 -9.15
C THR A 450 -3.74 -27.07 -8.50
N TYR A 451 -3.61 -27.82 -7.40
CA TYR A 451 -2.30 -28.08 -6.81
C TYR A 451 -1.38 -28.84 -7.78
N GLU A 452 -1.96 -29.75 -8.55
CA GLU A 452 -1.31 -30.55 -9.57
C GLU A 452 -0.74 -29.66 -10.68
N ASP A 453 -1.45 -28.60 -11.08
CA ASP A 453 -0.93 -27.61 -12.05
C ASP A 453 0.31 -26.91 -11.50
N TYR A 454 0.29 -26.49 -10.22
CA TYR A 454 1.48 -25.89 -9.59
C TYR A 454 2.64 -26.87 -9.50
N MET A 455 2.39 -28.15 -9.23
CA MET A 455 3.43 -29.17 -9.19
C MET A 455 3.98 -29.48 -10.58
N SER A 456 3.13 -29.59 -11.60
CA SER A 456 3.55 -29.71 -13.01
C SER A 456 4.38 -28.51 -13.47
N PHE A 457 4.05 -27.31 -12.99
CA PHE A 457 4.85 -26.11 -13.21
C PHE A 457 6.21 -26.21 -12.52
N LEU A 458 6.24 -26.51 -11.22
CA LEU A 458 7.48 -26.63 -10.46
C LEU A 458 8.43 -27.66 -11.07
N CYS A 459 7.89 -28.81 -11.50
CA CYS A 459 8.63 -29.86 -12.18
C CYS A 459 9.05 -29.52 -13.61
N GLY A 460 8.47 -28.49 -14.22
CA GLY A 460 8.88 -27.97 -15.53
C GLY A 460 10.13 -27.09 -15.48
N ILE A 461 10.51 -26.60 -14.30
CA ILE A 461 11.72 -25.77 -14.12
C ILE A 461 12.96 -26.64 -14.26
N ASN A 462 13.90 -26.21 -15.11
CA ASN A 462 15.10 -27.01 -15.37
C ASN A 462 15.92 -27.23 -14.09
N GLY A 463 16.20 -28.50 -13.77
CA GLY A 463 16.97 -28.88 -12.58
C GLY A 463 16.21 -28.84 -11.25
N SER A 464 14.89 -28.60 -11.25
CA SER A 464 14.11 -28.48 -10.01
C SER A 464 13.76 -29.78 -9.31
N GLY A 465 13.84 -30.93 -10.01
CA GLY A 465 13.40 -32.23 -9.48
C GLY A 465 13.89 -32.55 -8.06
N PRO A 466 15.20 -32.47 -7.75
CA PRO A 466 15.71 -32.70 -6.40
C PRO A 466 15.18 -31.69 -5.36
N VAL A 467 14.99 -30.43 -5.76
CA VAL A 467 14.50 -29.35 -4.88
C VAL A 467 13.02 -29.57 -4.55
N VAL A 468 12.21 -29.90 -5.57
CA VAL A 468 10.79 -30.26 -5.42
C VAL A 468 10.65 -31.47 -4.49
N LEU A 469 11.44 -32.52 -4.71
CA LEU A 469 11.43 -33.71 -3.86
C LEU A 469 11.76 -33.37 -2.40
N ASN A 470 12.76 -32.52 -2.17
CA ASN A 470 13.17 -32.14 -0.82
C ASN A 470 12.09 -31.35 -0.05
N TYR A 471 11.40 -30.42 -0.72
CA TYR A 471 10.36 -29.61 -0.08
C TYR A 471 9.00 -30.29 0.02
N THR A 472 8.62 -31.09 -0.98
CA THR A 472 7.26 -31.63 -1.09
C THR A 472 7.17 -33.12 -0.77
N GLY A 473 8.30 -33.83 -0.73
CA GLY A 473 8.35 -35.29 -0.65
C GLY A 473 7.90 -36.00 -1.94
N GLN A 474 7.56 -35.27 -3.01
CA GLN A 474 7.04 -35.83 -4.26
C GLN A 474 8.06 -35.78 -5.38
N ASN A 475 8.15 -36.87 -6.14
CA ASN A 475 9.03 -36.95 -7.29
C ASN A 475 8.33 -36.42 -8.55
N CYS A 476 9.04 -35.61 -9.33
CA CYS A 476 8.53 -35.07 -10.58
C CYS A 476 8.17 -36.12 -11.63
N TRP A 477 8.70 -37.35 -11.54
CA TRP A 477 8.33 -38.45 -12.46
C TRP A 477 6.88 -38.91 -12.33
N VAL A 478 6.19 -38.53 -11.26
CA VAL A 478 4.75 -38.84 -11.06
C VAL A 478 3.87 -37.97 -11.95
N TYR A 479 4.38 -36.84 -12.44
CA TYR A 479 3.64 -35.90 -13.27
C TYR A 479 3.85 -36.23 -14.75
N ASN A 480 2.78 -36.66 -15.41
CA ASN A 480 2.81 -37.12 -16.82
C ASN A 480 3.16 -36.00 -17.81
N SER A 481 2.98 -34.74 -17.44
CA SER A 481 3.32 -33.57 -18.24
C SER A 481 3.75 -32.42 -17.34
N THR A 482 4.78 -31.69 -17.78
CA THR A 482 5.19 -30.42 -17.18
C THR A 482 4.56 -29.26 -17.95
N ILE A 483 4.37 -28.13 -17.27
CA ILE A 483 3.84 -26.90 -17.88
C ILE A 483 4.80 -25.74 -17.65
N GLY A 484 4.87 -24.82 -18.60
CA GLY A 484 5.64 -23.58 -18.43
C GLY A 484 4.91 -22.57 -17.54
N SER A 485 5.65 -21.60 -17.00
CA SER A 485 5.11 -20.50 -16.19
C SER A 485 3.95 -19.76 -16.87
N ALA A 486 4.09 -19.48 -18.18
CA ALA A 486 3.07 -18.78 -18.96
C ALA A 486 1.79 -19.62 -19.18
N ASP A 487 1.89 -20.95 -19.07
CA ASP A 487 0.80 -21.89 -19.34
C ASP A 487 -0.05 -22.19 -18.09
N LEU A 488 0.40 -21.76 -16.90
CA LEU A 488 -0.46 -21.72 -15.73
C LEU A 488 -1.73 -20.92 -16.03
N ASN A 489 -2.88 -21.44 -15.60
CA ASN A 489 -4.19 -20.85 -15.86
C ASN A 489 -4.48 -19.61 -14.97
N LEU A 490 -3.53 -18.68 -14.91
CA LEU A 490 -3.60 -17.47 -14.11
C LEU A 490 -4.46 -16.40 -14.80
N PRO A 491 -5.11 -15.50 -14.03
CA PRO A 491 -5.92 -14.38 -14.54
C PRO A 491 -5.07 -13.24 -15.14
N SER A 492 -3.87 -13.56 -15.64
CA SER A 492 -2.92 -12.65 -16.29
C SER A 492 -2.00 -13.44 -17.22
N ILE A 493 -1.43 -12.78 -18.22
CA ILE A 493 -0.42 -13.39 -19.09
C ILE A 493 0.82 -12.48 -19.15
N THR A 494 1.97 -13.03 -18.75
CA THR A 494 3.28 -12.39 -18.88
C THR A 494 4.16 -13.25 -19.76
N ILE A 495 4.81 -12.63 -20.74
CA ILE A 495 5.86 -13.24 -21.54
C ILE A 495 7.12 -12.40 -21.37
N SER A 496 8.06 -12.87 -20.55
CA SER A 496 9.33 -12.20 -20.31
C SER A 496 10.18 -12.16 -21.57
N ARG A 497 10.17 -13.24 -22.36
CA ARG A 497 10.91 -13.36 -23.61
C ARG A 497 10.05 -13.96 -24.73
N LEU A 498 9.58 -13.10 -25.63
CA LEU A 498 8.84 -13.52 -26.83
C LEU A 498 9.81 -13.69 -28.01
N GLN A 499 10.04 -14.94 -28.42
CA GLN A 499 10.83 -15.29 -29.60
C GLN A 499 9.90 -15.66 -30.76
N GLN A 500 9.80 -14.78 -31.76
CA GLN A 500 8.92 -14.85 -32.93
C GLN A 500 7.43 -14.94 -32.57
N SER A 501 7.00 -16.08 -32.02
CA SER A 501 5.63 -16.30 -31.60
C SER A 501 5.54 -17.22 -30.37
N LYS A 502 4.48 -17.05 -29.57
CA LYS A 502 4.13 -17.96 -28.47
C LYS A 502 2.62 -18.07 -28.42
N THR A 503 2.12 -19.29 -28.28
CA THR A 503 0.70 -19.56 -28.06
C THR A 503 0.51 -20.03 -26.63
N VAL A 504 -0.51 -19.49 -25.97
CA VAL A 504 -0.85 -19.78 -24.58
C VAL A 504 -2.34 -20.06 -24.51
N GLU A 505 -2.74 -21.00 -23.66
CA GLU A 505 -4.15 -21.31 -23.43
C GLU A 505 -4.64 -20.83 -22.06
N ARG A 506 -5.90 -20.44 -21.99
CA ARG A 506 -6.60 -20.11 -20.74
C ARG A 506 -7.94 -20.81 -20.71
N THR A 507 -8.21 -21.54 -19.63
CA THR A 507 -9.49 -22.21 -19.42
C THR A 507 -10.34 -21.39 -18.46
N VAL A 508 -11.48 -20.90 -18.94
CA VAL A 508 -12.47 -20.21 -18.11
C VAL A 508 -13.60 -21.17 -17.74
N THR A 509 -14.10 -21.08 -16.51
CA THR A 509 -15.26 -21.83 -16.02
C THR A 509 -16.38 -20.86 -15.68
N ASN A 510 -17.61 -21.13 -16.13
CA ASN A 510 -18.77 -20.31 -15.79
C ASN A 510 -19.32 -20.68 -14.41
N ILE A 511 -19.40 -19.69 -13.51
CA ILE A 511 -19.96 -19.85 -12.15
C ILE A 511 -21.30 -19.13 -11.97
N ALA A 512 -21.75 -18.41 -13.00
CA ALA A 512 -23.00 -17.66 -13.03
C ALA A 512 -24.04 -18.38 -13.89
N GLY A 513 -25.06 -17.66 -14.36
CA GLY A 513 -26.05 -18.17 -15.31
C GLY A 513 -25.48 -18.38 -16.71
N ASN A 514 -26.28 -19.02 -17.58
CA ASN A 514 -25.95 -19.16 -18.99
C ASN A 514 -25.75 -17.78 -19.65
N GLU A 515 -24.63 -17.60 -20.35
CA GLU A 515 -24.27 -16.29 -20.90
C GLU A 515 -23.45 -16.43 -22.18
N THR A 516 -23.57 -15.45 -23.08
CA THR A 516 -22.73 -15.37 -24.28
C THR A 516 -21.70 -14.26 -24.13
N TYR A 517 -20.42 -14.61 -24.29
CA TYR A 517 -19.31 -13.68 -24.18
C TYR A 517 -18.79 -13.26 -25.56
N LYS A 518 -18.53 -11.96 -25.72
CA LYS A 518 -17.70 -11.40 -26.79
C LYS A 518 -16.30 -11.13 -26.25
N VAL A 519 -15.28 -11.48 -27.03
CA VAL A 519 -13.88 -11.34 -26.63
C VAL A 519 -13.27 -10.19 -27.43
N GLY A 520 -12.73 -9.19 -26.72
CA GLY A 520 -11.97 -8.09 -27.29
C GLY A 520 -10.58 -8.01 -26.66
N TRP A 521 -9.62 -7.37 -27.32
CA TRP A 521 -8.29 -7.20 -26.75
C TRP A 521 -7.55 -5.98 -27.27
N SER A 522 -6.59 -5.51 -26.48
CA SER A 522 -5.55 -4.58 -26.89
C SER A 522 -4.20 -5.29 -26.83
N ALA A 523 -3.40 -5.14 -27.89
CA ALA A 523 -2.11 -5.81 -28.00
C ALA A 523 -1.00 -4.98 -27.32
N PRO A 524 -0.04 -5.63 -26.63
CA PRO A 524 1.18 -4.95 -26.19
C PRO A 524 1.94 -4.32 -27.36
N TYR A 525 2.51 -3.13 -27.15
CA TYR A 525 3.32 -2.45 -28.16
C TYR A 525 4.46 -3.34 -28.69
N GLY A 526 4.59 -3.46 -30.02
CA GLY A 526 5.56 -4.33 -30.67
C GLY A 526 5.17 -5.82 -30.72
N VAL A 527 3.92 -6.14 -30.40
CA VAL A 527 3.35 -7.49 -30.44
C VAL A 527 1.98 -7.44 -31.11
N SER A 528 1.68 -8.44 -31.96
CA SER A 528 0.32 -8.71 -32.41
C SER A 528 -0.29 -9.82 -31.56
N VAL A 529 -1.55 -9.68 -31.19
CA VAL A 529 -2.30 -10.64 -30.38
C VAL A 529 -3.52 -11.11 -31.15
N LYS A 530 -3.79 -12.41 -31.11
CA LYS A 530 -5.02 -13.02 -31.62
C LYS A 530 -5.60 -13.95 -30.58
N VAL A 531 -6.88 -13.79 -30.25
CA VAL A 531 -7.61 -14.66 -29.31
C VAL A 531 -8.69 -15.43 -30.05
N THR A 532 -8.81 -16.73 -29.77
CA THR A 532 -9.82 -17.62 -30.36
C THR A 532 -10.47 -18.48 -29.26
N PRO A 533 -11.81 -18.67 -29.25
CA PRO A 533 -12.81 -18.01 -30.09
C PRO A 533 -12.99 -16.52 -29.76
N THR A 534 -13.56 -15.74 -30.67
CA THR A 534 -13.89 -14.31 -30.43
C THR A 534 -15.29 -14.10 -29.86
N ARG A 535 -16.11 -15.14 -29.87
CA ARG A 535 -17.44 -15.19 -29.26
C ARG A 535 -17.78 -16.64 -28.91
N PHE A 536 -18.37 -16.87 -27.74
CA PHE A 536 -18.81 -18.20 -27.32
C PHE A 536 -19.99 -18.11 -26.34
N PHE A 537 -20.85 -19.12 -26.39
CA PHE A 537 -21.85 -19.38 -25.36
C PHE A 537 -21.24 -20.33 -24.33
N ILE A 538 -21.55 -20.14 -23.05
CA ILE A 538 -21.11 -21.03 -21.99
C ILE A 538 -22.22 -21.21 -20.96
N GLY A 539 -22.63 -22.46 -20.74
CA GLY A 539 -23.61 -22.83 -19.73
C GLY A 539 -23.01 -22.79 -18.32
N THR A 540 -23.85 -22.73 -17.29
CA THR A 540 -23.40 -22.80 -15.89
C THR A 540 -22.60 -24.08 -15.63
N GLY A 541 -21.41 -23.93 -15.05
CA GLY A 541 -20.50 -25.04 -14.75
C GLY A 541 -19.68 -25.55 -15.95
N GLU A 542 -19.96 -25.08 -17.16
CA GLU A 542 -19.19 -25.44 -18.34
C GLU A 542 -17.84 -24.70 -18.39
N LYS A 543 -16.91 -25.26 -19.16
CA LYS A 543 -15.58 -24.72 -19.39
C LYS A 543 -15.41 -24.31 -20.85
N GLN A 544 -14.71 -23.20 -21.08
CA GLN A 544 -14.29 -22.75 -22.41
C GLN A 544 -12.78 -22.52 -22.41
N ILE A 545 -12.11 -23.01 -23.45
CA ILE A 545 -10.68 -22.75 -23.69
C ILE A 545 -10.56 -21.54 -24.62
N LEU A 546 -9.71 -20.59 -24.23
CA LEU A 546 -9.26 -19.48 -25.05
C LEU A 546 -7.82 -19.76 -25.49
N THR A 547 -7.56 -19.73 -26.78
CA THR A 547 -6.22 -19.81 -27.36
C THR A 547 -5.74 -18.41 -27.72
N ILE A 548 -4.62 -17.99 -27.13
CA ILE A 548 -4.03 -16.66 -27.28
C ILE A 548 -2.69 -16.80 -27.98
N MET A 549 -2.59 -16.27 -29.21
CA MET A 549 -1.36 -16.26 -29.99
C MET A 549 -0.73 -14.86 -29.96
N PHE A 550 0.54 -14.81 -29.57
CA PHE A 550 1.38 -13.61 -29.56
C PHE A 550 2.42 -13.74 -30.66
N ASN A 551 2.53 -12.75 -31.54
CA ASN A 551 3.64 -12.65 -32.50
C ASN A 551 4.40 -11.34 -32.32
N ALA A 552 5.71 -11.40 -32.13
CA ALA A 552 6.58 -10.23 -32.10
C ALA A 552 6.60 -9.57 -33.49
N THR A 553 6.31 -8.27 -33.54
CA THR A 553 6.32 -7.51 -34.80
C THR A 553 7.57 -6.66 -34.95
N MET A 554 8.38 -6.55 -33.90
CA MET A 554 9.66 -5.85 -33.89
C MET A 554 10.55 -6.35 -32.74
N ASN A 555 11.85 -6.11 -32.86
CA ASN A 555 12.79 -6.26 -31.75
C ASN A 555 12.65 -5.08 -30.78
N ASN A 556 12.39 -5.35 -29.50
CA ASN A 556 12.29 -4.31 -28.47
C ASN A 556 12.54 -4.89 -27.07
N SER A 557 13.29 -4.19 -26.23
CA SER A 557 13.62 -4.59 -24.86
C SER A 557 12.75 -3.92 -23.78
N VAL A 558 11.90 -2.95 -24.15
CA VAL A 558 11.04 -2.23 -23.22
C VAL A 558 9.75 -2.99 -22.99
N ALA A 559 9.37 -3.18 -21.72
CA ALA A 559 8.12 -3.82 -21.36
C ALA A 559 6.91 -3.07 -21.92
N SER A 560 5.93 -3.82 -22.43
CA SER A 560 4.73 -3.30 -23.05
C SER A 560 3.51 -4.07 -22.59
N PHE A 561 2.35 -3.43 -22.62
CA PHE A 561 1.15 -3.94 -21.96
C PHE A 561 -0.06 -3.93 -22.87
N GLY A 562 -0.95 -4.89 -22.66
CA GLY A 562 -2.22 -5.05 -23.35
C GLY A 562 -3.25 -5.66 -22.41
N ARG A 563 -4.44 -5.99 -22.91
CA ARG A 563 -5.49 -6.67 -22.13
C ARG A 563 -6.38 -7.51 -23.03
N ILE A 564 -6.96 -8.56 -22.47
CA ILE A 564 -8.11 -9.26 -23.03
C ILE A 564 -9.33 -8.90 -22.18
N GLY A 565 -10.41 -8.50 -22.83
CA GLY A 565 -11.71 -8.25 -22.23
C GLY A 565 -12.71 -9.31 -22.66
N LEU A 566 -13.42 -9.90 -21.71
CA LEU A 566 -14.57 -10.78 -21.95
C LEU A 566 -15.82 -10.01 -21.52
N PHE A 567 -16.73 -9.79 -22.47
CA PHE A 567 -17.93 -8.98 -22.30
C PHE A 567 -19.16 -9.86 -22.49
N GLY A 568 -19.80 -10.22 -21.39
CA GLY A 568 -21.00 -11.03 -21.36
C GLY A 568 -22.26 -10.21 -21.62
N ASP A 569 -23.27 -10.83 -22.24
CA ASP A 569 -24.55 -10.17 -22.54
C ASP A 569 -25.49 -10.03 -21.33
N GLN A 570 -25.15 -10.60 -20.17
CA GLN A 570 -25.79 -10.34 -18.88
C GLN A 570 -25.08 -9.25 -18.06
N GLY A 571 -24.02 -8.65 -18.61
CA GLY A 571 -23.32 -7.51 -18.01
C GLY A 571 -22.00 -7.84 -17.31
N HIS A 572 -21.61 -9.12 -17.24
CA HIS A 572 -20.31 -9.51 -16.71
C HIS A 572 -19.17 -8.97 -17.58
N LYS A 573 -18.13 -8.46 -16.92
CA LYS A 573 -16.93 -7.92 -17.57
C LYS A 573 -15.70 -8.47 -16.87
N LEU A 574 -14.89 -9.22 -17.61
CA LEU A 574 -13.63 -9.73 -17.11
C LEU A 574 -12.49 -9.10 -17.89
N ASN A 575 -11.40 -8.82 -17.19
CA ASN A 575 -10.21 -8.24 -17.77
C ASN A 575 -8.97 -9.06 -17.39
N ILE A 576 -8.24 -9.55 -18.40
CA ILE A 576 -6.99 -10.30 -18.23
C ILE A 576 -5.85 -9.41 -18.74
N PRO A 577 -4.98 -8.87 -17.88
CA PRO A 577 -3.85 -8.07 -18.31
C PRO A 577 -2.81 -8.92 -19.04
N LEU A 578 -2.21 -8.32 -20.07
CA LEU A 578 -1.13 -8.89 -20.88
C LEU A 578 0.14 -8.05 -20.66
N SER A 579 1.28 -8.70 -20.51
CA SER A 579 2.59 -8.03 -20.54
C SER A 579 3.59 -8.83 -21.36
N VAL A 580 4.38 -8.12 -22.16
CA VAL A 580 5.52 -8.71 -22.89
C VAL A 580 6.74 -7.83 -22.64
N ILE A 581 7.83 -8.41 -22.15
CA ILE A 581 9.04 -7.66 -21.79
C ILE A 581 9.97 -7.57 -22.99
N LEU A 582 10.70 -8.64 -23.31
CA LEU A 582 11.59 -8.71 -24.46
C LEU A 582 10.87 -9.28 -25.68
N LYS A 583 10.99 -8.61 -26.84
CA LYS A 583 10.46 -9.07 -28.13
C LYS A 583 11.60 -9.29 -29.10
N PHE A 584 11.57 -10.43 -29.79
CA PHE A 584 12.46 -10.80 -30.87
C PHE A 584 11.59 -11.24 -32.05
N SER A 585 11.49 -10.42 -33.10
CA SER A 585 10.68 -10.67 -34.31
C SER A 585 11.37 -11.56 -35.32
#